data_AF-A0A453IAL7-F1
#
_entry.id   AF-A0A453IAL7-F1
#
_cell.length_a   1.000
_cell.length_b   1.000
_cell.length_c   1.000
_cell.angle_alpha   90.00
_cell.angle_beta   90.00
_cell.angle_gamma   90.00
#
_symmetry.space_group_name_H-M   'P 1'
#
loop_
_entity.id
_entity.type
_entity.pdbx_description
1 polymer ?
#
loop_
_entity_poly.entity_id
_entity_poly.type
_entity_poly.pdbx_seq_one_letter_code
_entity_poly.pdbx_strand_id
1 'polypeptide(L)'
;MFLLQDDDTNFHMDLIAGLANMRARNYGIQVVDKLKAKFIAGRIIPAIATTTAMATGLVCLELYKVLAGDHPVEDYRNTFANLALPMFSMAEPVPPKEMKHQDMRWTVWDRWSIKGNITVAELLKWLSDKGLTAYSVSCGTSLLYNTMFPRHKDRLKRKMVDVAQEVAKVDVPAYRKHFDVVVACEDDDGNDIDIPLISIYFR
;
A
#
# COMPACT_ATOMS: atom_id res chain seq x y z
N MET A 1 24.36 0.74 16.30
CA MET A 1 25.40 1.57 15.64
C MET A 1 24.72 2.25 14.46
N PHE A 2 24.36 3.53 14.61
CA PHE A 2 23.79 4.31 13.51
C PHE A 2 24.92 4.73 12.58
N LEU A 3 24.92 4.26 11.34
CA LEU A 3 25.90 4.69 10.34
C LEU A 3 25.49 6.07 9.82
N LEU A 4 26.13 7.12 10.34
CA LEU A 4 25.99 8.48 9.82
C LEU A 4 26.89 8.61 8.59
N GLN A 5 26.30 8.47 7.41
CA GLN A 5 27.01 8.47 6.14
C GLN A 5 27.34 9.88 5.62
N ASP A 6 26.68 10.91 6.16
CA ASP A 6 26.86 12.31 5.76
C ASP A 6 27.94 13.06 6.56
N ASP A 7 28.44 12.46 7.64
CA ASP A 7 29.50 13.04 8.46
C ASP A 7 30.87 12.46 8.06
N ASP A 8 31.61 13.25 7.28
CA ASP A 8 32.94 12.88 6.79
C ASP A 8 34.02 12.88 7.88
N THR A 9 33.71 13.37 9.10
CA THR A 9 34.65 13.36 10.24
C THR A 9 34.65 12.07 11.07
N ASN A 10 33.65 11.19 10.88
CA ASN A 10 33.50 9.97 11.67
C ASN A 10 34.28 8.76 11.14
N PHE A 11 35.12 8.92 10.10
CA PHE A 11 35.95 7.88 9.47
C PHE A 11 35.22 6.59 9.03
N HIS A 12 33.89 6.50 9.19
CA HIS A 12 33.08 5.35 8.81
C HIS A 12 33.23 5.03 7.33
N MET A 13 33.21 6.07 6.49
CA MET A 13 33.39 5.91 5.06
C MET A 13 34.81 5.52 4.66
N ASP A 14 35.83 5.97 5.40
CA ASP A 14 37.23 5.59 5.15
C ASP A 14 37.50 4.13 5.52
N LEU A 15 36.90 3.65 6.62
CA LEU A 15 36.96 2.24 7.02
C LEU A 15 36.27 1.34 5.97
N ILE A 16 35.06 1.71 5.52
CA ILE A 16 34.30 0.94 4.53
C ILE A 16 35.03 0.92 3.19
N ALA A 17 35.50 2.07 2.70
CA ALA A 17 36.22 2.17 1.44
C ALA A 17 37.56 1.40 1.49
N GLY A 18 38.30 1.50 2.60
CA GLY A 18 39.57 0.78 2.78
C GLY A 18 39.38 -0.74 2.80
N LEU A 19 38.43 -1.24 3.58
CA LEU A 19 38.12 -2.68 3.64
C LEU A 19 37.59 -3.22 2.30
N ALA A 20 36.71 -2.48 1.63
CA ALA A 20 36.19 -2.85 0.32
C ALA A 20 37.31 -2.93 -0.73
N ASN A 21 38.23 -1.97 -0.73
CA ASN A 21 39.34 -1.91 -1.67
C ASN A 21 40.41 -2.98 -1.40
N MET A 22 40.68 -3.32 -0.14
CA MET A 22 41.55 -4.46 0.20
C MET A 22 40.94 -5.78 -0.28
N ARG A 23 39.64 -5.98 -0.09
CA ARG A 23 38.93 -7.14 -0.64
C ARG A 23 38.94 -7.16 -2.16
N ALA A 24 38.72 -6.02 -2.82
CA ALA A 24 38.73 -5.92 -4.28
C ALA A 24 40.07 -6.36 -4.86
N ARG A 25 41.19 -5.94 -4.26
CA ARG A 25 42.54 -6.36 -4.68
C ARG A 25 42.76 -7.88 -4.58
N ASN A 26 42.24 -8.52 -3.54
CA ASN A 26 42.38 -9.98 -3.37
C ASN A 26 41.68 -10.78 -4.49
N TYR A 27 40.59 -10.26 -5.05
CA TYR A 27 39.83 -10.92 -6.12
C TYR A 27 40.11 -10.36 -7.52
N GLY A 28 41.12 -9.48 -7.67
CA GLY A 28 41.41 -8.83 -8.96
C GLY A 28 40.31 -7.88 -9.45
N ILE A 29 39.45 -7.39 -8.56
CA ILE A 29 38.38 -6.42 -8.87
C ILE A 29 38.96 -5.01 -8.84
N GLN A 30 38.46 -4.13 -9.72
CA GLN A 30 38.87 -2.73 -9.77
C GLN A 30 38.55 -1.99 -8.46
N VAL A 31 39.57 -1.28 -7.94
CA VAL A 31 39.46 -0.42 -6.75
C VAL A 31 38.53 0.76 -7.04
N VAL A 32 37.69 1.11 -6.08
CA VAL A 32 36.71 2.21 -6.19
C VAL A 32 37.11 3.38 -5.29
N ASP A 33 36.83 4.60 -5.76
CA ASP A 33 37.05 5.82 -5.00
C ASP A 33 36.05 5.98 -3.83
N LYS A 34 36.41 6.76 -2.81
CA LYS A 34 35.59 7.04 -1.63
C LYS A 34 34.20 7.57 -2.02
N LEU A 35 34.09 8.42 -3.04
CA LEU A 35 32.80 8.95 -3.49
C LEU A 35 31.90 7.88 -4.11
N LYS A 36 32.47 6.98 -4.94
CA LYS A 36 31.74 5.84 -5.49
C LYS A 36 31.34 4.84 -4.40
N ALA A 37 32.22 4.60 -3.43
CA ALA A 37 31.92 3.79 -2.26
C ALA A 37 30.81 4.41 -1.40
N LYS A 38 30.82 5.74 -1.20
CA LYS A 38 29.76 6.50 -0.50
C LYS A 38 28.43 6.42 -1.22
N PHE A 39 28.45 6.55 -2.55
CA PHE A 39 27.25 6.42 -3.38
C PHE A 39 26.59 5.03 -3.23
N ILE A 40 27.39 3.96 -3.32
CA ILE A 40 26.92 2.57 -3.26
C ILE A 40 26.54 2.17 -1.83
N ALA A 41 27.43 2.38 -0.86
CA ALA A 41 27.20 2.01 0.54
C ALA A 41 26.10 2.87 1.17
N GLY A 42 25.97 4.12 0.72
CA GLY A 42 24.96 5.07 1.18
C GLY A 42 23.60 4.95 0.51
N ARG A 43 23.47 4.10 -0.51
CA ARG A 43 22.24 4.01 -1.33
C ARG A 43 21.75 5.40 -1.77
N ILE A 44 22.70 6.28 -2.13
CA ILE A 44 22.40 7.67 -2.46
C ILE A 44 21.62 7.68 -3.77
N ILE A 45 20.43 8.29 -3.75
CA ILE A 45 19.63 8.51 -4.95
C ILE A 45 20.11 9.82 -5.59
N PRO A 46 20.65 9.80 -6.82
CA PRO A 46 21.12 11.02 -7.47
C PRO A 46 19.93 11.92 -7.79
N ALA A 47 20.03 13.20 -7.41
CA ALA A 47 19.00 14.20 -7.65
C ALA A 47 19.64 15.51 -8.15
N ILE A 48 18.96 16.19 -9.07
CA ILE A 48 19.36 17.49 -9.59
C ILE A 48 18.14 18.41 -9.66
N ALA A 49 18.33 19.69 -9.36
CA ALA A 49 17.23 20.65 -9.28
C ALA A 49 16.43 20.75 -10.59
N THR A 50 17.05 20.53 -11.75
CA THR A 50 16.38 20.61 -13.06
C THR A 50 15.32 19.51 -13.24
N THR A 51 15.60 18.27 -12.85
CA THR A 51 14.60 17.17 -12.92
C THR A 51 13.49 17.40 -11.91
N THR A 52 13.81 17.89 -10.71
CA THR A 52 12.79 18.23 -9.70
C THR A 52 11.89 19.37 -10.14
N ALA A 53 12.44 20.47 -10.68
CA ALA A 53 11.66 21.60 -11.17
C ALA A 53 10.76 21.24 -12.36
N MET A 54 11.26 20.38 -13.26
CA MET A 54 10.47 19.85 -14.35
C MET A 54 9.32 18.96 -13.83
N ALA A 55 9.60 18.03 -12.92
CA ALA A 55 8.59 17.15 -12.35
C ALA A 55 7.51 17.92 -11.59
N THR A 56 7.90 18.91 -10.77
CA THR A 56 6.92 19.75 -10.05
C THR A 56 6.10 20.62 -11.00
N GLY A 57 6.71 21.17 -12.05
CA GLY A 57 5.99 21.91 -13.09
C GLY A 57 4.89 21.08 -13.76
N LEU A 58 5.20 19.83 -14.13
CA LEU A 58 4.23 18.90 -14.73
C LEU A 58 3.14 18.50 -13.73
N VAL A 59 3.48 18.24 -12.47
CA VAL A 59 2.49 17.94 -11.42
C VAL A 59 1.54 19.12 -11.19
N CYS A 60 2.04 20.35 -11.21
CA CYS A 60 1.19 21.54 -11.08
C CYS A 60 0.20 21.68 -12.26
N LEU A 61 0.56 21.27 -13.47
CA LEU A 61 -0.36 21.28 -14.62
C LEU A 61 -1.50 20.29 -14.43
N GLU A 62 -1.22 19.07 -13.95
CA GLU A 62 -2.27 18.10 -13.65
C GLU A 62 -3.13 18.53 -12.44
N LEU A 63 -2.54 19.22 -11.46
CA LEU A 63 -3.27 19.77 -10.31
C LEU A 63 -4.35 20.77 -10.75
N TYR A 64 -4.10 21.60 -11.77
CA TYR A 64 -5.13 22.51 -12.30
C TYR A 64 -6.34 21.74 -12.85
N LYS A 65 -6.13 20.61 -13.53
CA LYS A 65 -7.22 19.77 -14.04
C LYS A 65 -8.03 19.15 -12.89
N VAL A 66 -7.35 18.67 -11.85
CA VAL A 66 -8.02 18.15 -10.64
C VAL A 66 -8.88 19.22 -9.95
N LEU A 67 -8.36 20.46 -9.87
CA LEU A 67 -9.08 21.58 -9.24
C LEU A 67 -10.28 22.08 -10.06
N ALA A 68 -10.18 22.03 -11.39
CA ALA A 68 -11.28 22.46 -12.27
C ALA A 68 -12.50 21.55 -12.19
N GLY A 69 -12.32 20.27 -11.83
CA GLY A 69 -13.39 19.27 -11.82
C GLY A 69 -13.86 18.89 -13.24
N ASP A 70 -14.58 17.77 -13.37
CA ASP A 70 -15.27 17.35 -14.61
C ASP A 70 -14.39 17.00 -15.84
N HIS A 71 -13.14 16.60 -15.63
CA HIS A 71 -12.29 16.08 -16.70
C HIS A 71 -12.38 14.55 -16.83
N PRO A 72 -12.59 13.99 -18.04
CA PRO A 72 -12.47 12.55 -18.29
C PRO A 72 -11.04 12.06 -18.00
N VAL A 73 -10.90 10.76 -17.72
CA VAL A 73 -9.60 10.11 -17.44
C VAL A 73 -8.60 10.33 -18.59
N GLU A 74 -9.10 10.48 -19.82
CA GLU A 74 -8.32 10.71 -21.06
C GLU A 74 -7.59 12.07 -21.08
N ASP A 75 -8.08 13.06 -20.30
CA ASP A 75 -7.46 14.37 -20.18
C ASP A 75 -6.22 14.35 -19.29
N TYR A 76 -6.11 13.35 -18.42
CA TYR A 76 -4.97 13.18 -17.52
C TYR A 76 -3.80 12.51 -18.25
N ARG A 77 -2.58 12.94 -17.93
CA ARG A 77 -1.35 12.42 -18.57
C ARG A 77 -0.29 12.09 -17.53
N ASN A 78 0.09 10.82 -17.47
CA ASN A 78 1.29 10.36 -16.78
C ASN A 78 2.50 10.68 -17.63
N THR A 79 3.35 11.59 -17.16
CA THR A 79 4.55 12.00 -17.90
C THR A 79 5.79 11.29 -17.38
N PHE A 80 6.47 10.58 -18.26
CA PHE A 80 7.78 9.98 -18.04
C PHE A 80 8.82 10.80 -18.78
N ALA A 81 9.85 11.28 -18.06
CA ALA A 81 10.86 12.14 -18.63
C ALA A 81 12.27 11.64 -18.30
N ASN A 82 13.14 11.63 -19.30
CA ASN A 82 14.56 11.36 -19.17
C ASN A 82 15.36 12.48 -19.86
N LEU A 83 15.85 13.43 -19.06
CA LEU A 83 16.62 14.58 -19.55
C LEU A 83 18.00 14.23 -20.13
N ALA A 84 18.51 13.01 -19.88
CA ALA A 84 19.77 12.58 -20.48
C ALA A 84 19.62 12.22 -21.96
N LEU A 85 18.43 11.75 -22.38
CA LEU A 85 18.09 11.41 -23.77
C LEU A 85 17.05 12.38 -24.37
N PRO A 86 17.00 13.62 -23.86
CA PRO A 86 15.84 14.53 -23.91
C PRO A 86 14.48 13.90 -24.26
N MET A 87 14.12 12.81 -23.58
CA MET A 87 12.94 12.00 -23.91
C MET A 87 11.78 12.35 -22.99
N PHE A 88 10.62 12.63 -23.58
CA PHE A 88 9.36 12.85 -22.87
C PHE A 88 8.32 11.90 -23.45
N SER A 89 7.69 11.11 -22.59
CA SER A 89 6.61 10.20 -22.96
C SER A 89 5.42 10.48 -22.06
N MET A 90 4.25 10.70 -22.67
CA MET A 90 3.01 10.94 -21.96
C MET A 90 2.08 9.77 -22.24
N ALA A 91 1.59 9.13 -21.18
CA ALA A 91 0.65 8.03 -21.25
C ALA A 91 -0.64 8.37 -20.50
N GLU A 92 -1.77 7.87 -20.98
CA GLU A 92 -3.02 7.98 -20.23
C GLU A 92 -2.96 7.11 -18.98
N PRO A 93 -3.54 7.56 -17.85
CA PRO A 93 -3.67 6.73 -16.68
C PRO A 93 -4.58 5.54 -16.96
N VAL A 94 -4.18 4.39 -16.44
CA VAL A 94 -4.94 3.15 -16.59
C VAL A 94 -6.25 3.30 -15.80
N PRO A 95 -7.43 3.11 -16.43
CA PRO A 95 -8.69 3.15 -15.71
C PRO A 95 -8.71 2.06 -14.63
N PRO A 96 -9.40 2.28 -13.50
CA PRO A 96 -9.45 1.30 -12.43
C PRO A 96 -10.08 0.01 -12.94
N LYS A 97 -9.52 -1.14 -12.52
CA LYS A 97 -10.09 -2.45 -12.84
C LYS A 97 -11.47 -2.55 -12.19
N GLU A 98 -12.51 -2.67 -13.02
CA GLU A 98 -13.86 -2.97 -12.56
C GLU A 98 -13.98 -4.47 -12.25
N MET A 99 -14.36 -4.79 -11.02
CA MET A 99 -14.78 -6.12 -10.61
C MET A 99 -16.31 -6.18 -10.72
N LYS A 100 -16.82 -7.27 -11.32
CA LYS A 100 -18.25 -7.49 -11.52
C LYS A 100 -18.64 -8.77 -10.82
N HIS A 101 -19.65 -8.70 -9.96
CA HIS A 101 -20.25 -9.85 -9.31
C HIS A 101 -21.76 -9.69 -9.32
N GLN A 102 -22.45 -10.62 -9.98
CA GLN A 102 -23.90 -10.53 -10.18
C GLN A 102 -24.30 -9.15 -10.76
N ASP A 103 -25.15 -8.39 -10.07
CA ASP A 103 -25.58 -7.04 -10.45
C ASP A 103 -24.73 -5.92 -9.81
N MET A 104 -23.73 -6.30 -8.99
CA MET A 104 -22.84 -5.36 -8.32
C MET A 104 -21.56 -5.14 -9.16
N ARG A 105 -21.13 -3.87 -9.20
CA ARG A 105 -19.87 -3.47 -9.80
C ARG A 105 -19.11 -2.61 -8.80
N TRP A 106 -17.82 -2.87 -8.66
CA TRP A 106 -16.95 -2.07 -7.82
C TRP A 106 -15.56 -1.96 -8.40
N THR A 107 -14.83 -0.99 -7.90
CA THR A 107 -13.46 -0.64 -8.26
C THR A 107 -12.59 -0.63 -7.00
N VAL A 108 -11.28 -0.43 -7.17
CA VAL A 108 -10.32 -0.28 -6.05
C VAL A 108 -10.65 0.93 -5.14
N TRP A 109 -11.39 1.91 -5.65
CA TRP A 109 -11.75 3.13 -4.92
C TRP A 109 -13.02 2.98 -4.09
N ASP A 110 -13.79 1.93 -4.33
CA ASP A 110 -15.02 1.70 -3.60
C ASP A 110 -14.75 1.22 -2.18
N ARG A 111 -15.70 1.51 -1.30
CA ARG A 111 -15.64 1.11 0.10
C ARG A 111 -17.04 0.85 0.60
N TRP A 112 -17.22 -0.29 1.26
CA TRP A 112 -18.51 -0.67 1.83
C TRP A 112 -18.58 -0.21 3.28
N SER A 113 -19.46 0.75 3.56
CA SER A 113 -19.66 1.24 4.92
C SER A 113 -20.81 0.49 5.59
N ILE A 114 -20.56 -0.16 6.73
CA ILE A 114 -21.59 -0.76 7.57
C ILE A 114 -21.71 0.08 8.84
N LYS A 115 -22.93 0.58 9.12
CA LYS A 115 -23.22 1.34 10.34
C LYS A 115 -23.76 0.39 11.40
N GLY A 116 -23.19 0.47 12.60
CA GLY A 116 -23.62 -0.30 13.76
C GLY A 116 -22.55 -1.27 14.25
N ASN A 117 -22.64 -1.61 15.54
CA ASN A 117 -21.75 -2.57 16.17
C ASN A 117 -22.22 -4.00 15.87
N ILE A 118 -21.97 -4.43 14.64
CA ILE A 118 -22.38 -5.73 14.11
C ILE A 118 -21.54 -6.89 14.67
N THR A 119 -22.15 -8.07 14.71
CA THR A 119 -21.47 -9.33 15.02
C THR A 119 -20.77 -9.91 13.79
N VAL A 120 -19.82 -10.82 14.01
CA VAL A 120 -19.19 -11.55 12.90
C VAL A 120 -20.26 -12.31 12.09
N ALA A 121 -21.25 -12.93 12.75
CA ALA A 121 -22.34 -13.62 12.08
C ALA A 121 -23.20 -12.70 11.21
N GLU A 122 -23.49 -11.49 11.68
CA GLU A 122 -24.22 -10.49 10.89
C GLU A 122 -23.42 -10.00 9.68
N LEU A 123 -22.09 -9.86 9.81
CA LEU A 123 -21.22 -9.55 8.68
C LEU A 123 -21.26 -10.65 7.62
N LEU A 124 -21.12 -11.91 8.04
CA LEU A 124 -21.17 -13.06 7.13
C LEU A 124 -22.53 -13.17 6.46
N LYS A 125 -23.62 -12.93 7.21
CA LYS A 125 -24.97 -12.92 6.64
C LYS A 125 -25.13 -11.78 5.64
N TRP A 126 -24.64 -10.57 5.94
CA TRP A 126 -24.69 -9.44 5.03
C TRP A 126 -23.94 -9.68 3.71
N LEU A 127 -22.84 -10.44 3.75
CA LEU A 127 -22.13 -10.88 2.55
C LEU A 127 -22.87 -12.00 1.83
N SER A 128 -23.42 -12.97 2.56
CA SER A 128 -24.20 -14.07 1.98
C SER A 128 -25.49 -13.58 1.29
N ASP A 129 -26.15 -12.55 1.84
CA ASP A 129 -27.33 -11.89 1.23
C ASP A 129 -26.97 -11.22 -0.12
N LYS A 130 -25.67 -11.00 -0.38
CA LYS A 130 -25.12 -10.49 -1.66
C LYS A 130 -24.54 -11.59 -2.56
N GLY A 131 -24.74 -12.86 -2.21
CA GLY A 131 -24.15 -14.00 -2.92
C GLY A 131 -22.63 -14.08 -2.80
N LEU A 132 -22.09 -13.67 -1.64
CA LEU A 132 -20.65 -13.75 -1.35
C LEU A 132 -20.43 -14.63 -0.12
N THR A 133 -19.66 -15.69 -0.27
CA THR A 133 -19.30 -16.59 0.83
C THR A 133 -17.96 -16.17 1.42
N ALA A 134 -17.99 -15.47 2.55
CA ALA A 134 -16.78 -15.01 3.23
C ALA A 134 -16.10 -16.14 4.00
N TYR A 135 -14.85 -16.45 3.64
CA TYR A 135 -14.05 -17.47 4.32
C TYR A 135 -12.98 -16.91 5.24
N SER A 136 -12.53 -15.67 5.02
CA SER A 136 -11.48 -15.03 5.83
C SER A 136 -11.77 -13.55 6.06
N VAL A 137 -11.72 -13.11 7.32
CA VAL A 137 -11.92 -11.70 7.73
C VAL A 137 -10.71 -11.26 8.55
N SER A 138 -10.02 -10.23 8.07
CA SER A 138 -8.81 -9.69 8.69
C SER A 138 -8.94 -8.19 8.97
N CYS A 139 -8.35 -7.74 10.08
CA CYS A 139 -8.22 -6.33 10.42
C CYS A 139 -6.73 -6.01 10.57
N GLY A 140 -6.17 -5.26 9.62
CA GLY A 140 -4.74 -5.00 9.55
C GLY A 140 -3.94 -6.31 9.41
N THR A 141 -3.02 -6.56 10.33
CA THR A 141 -2.19 -7.78 10.36
C THR A 141 -2.85 -8.95 11.10
N SER A 142 -4.06 -8.76 11.65
CA SER A 142 -4.69 -9.71 12.55
C SER A 142 -5.91 -10.37 11.93
N LEU A 143 -5.94 -11.70 11.97
CA LEU A 143 -7.02 -12.52 11.44
C LEU A 143 -8.16 -12.61 12.47
N LEU A 144 -9.31 -12.00 12.19
CA LEU A 144 -10.46 -11.97 13.10
C LEU A 144 -11.27 -13.27 13.02
N TYR A 145 -11.54 -13.73 11.79
CA TYR A 145 -12.34 -14.92 11.52
C TYR A 145 -11.79 -15.66 10.30
N ASN A 146 -11.79 -16.99 10.33
CA ASN A 146 -11.47 -17.83 9.17
C ASN A 146 -12.16 -19.19 9.32
N THR A 147 -12.79 -19.68 8.25
CA THR A 147 -13.57 -20.92 8.21
C THR A 147 -12.74 -22.19 8.45
N MET A 148 -11.43 -22.13 8.17
CA MET A 148 -10.48 -23.23 8.41
C MET A 148 -10.23 -23.51 9.89
N PHE A 149 -10.49 -22.53 10.79
CA PHE A 149 -10.22 -22.66 12.22
C PHE A 149 -11.51 -22.92 13.01
N PRO A 150 -11.71 -24.13 13.58
CA PRO A 150 -12.92 -24.46 14.34
C PRO A 150 -13.16 -23.52 15.53
N ARG A 151 -12.08 -23.05 16.18
CA ARG A 151 -12.09 -22.10 17.30
C ARG A 151 -12.67 -20.73 16.93
N HIS A 152 -12.72 -20.37 15.65
CA HIS A 152 -13.29 -19.10 15.22
C HIS A 152 -14.83 -19.16 15.12
N LYS A 153 -15.44 -20.34 15.17
CA LYS A 153 -16.91 -20.50 15.26
C LYS A 153 -17.47 -19.92 16.55
N ASP A 154 -16.71 -19.96 17.65
CA ASP A 154 -17.12 -19.38 18.93
C ASP A 154 -17.18 -17.84 18.90
N ARG A 155 -16.46 -17.21 17.97
CA ARG A 155 -16.42 -15.76 17.78
C ARG A 155 -17.59 -15.22 16.95
N LEU A 156 -18.38 -16.10 16.32
CA LEU A 156 -19.51 -15.72 15.45
C LEU A 156 -20.53 -14.80 16.16
N LYS A 157 -20.79 -15.07 17.44
CA LYS A 157 -21.76 -14.32 18.26
C LYS A 157 -21.18 -13.05 18.88
N ARG A 158 -19.87 -12.83 18.78
CA ARG A 158 -19.20 -11.67 19.39
C ARG A 158 -19.25 -10.49 18.44
N LYS A 159 -19.23 -9.29 19.03
CA LYS A 159 -19.19 -8.04 18.27
C LYS A 159 -17.82 -7.88 17.63
N MET A 160 -17.79 -7.35 16.40
CA MET A 160 -16.55 -7.17 15.65
C MET A 160 -15.53 -6.29 16.39
N VAL A 161 -16.02 -5.29 17.16
CA VAL A 161 -15.16 -4.42 17.97
C VAL A 161 -14.42 -5.21 19.06
N ASP A 162 -15.11 -6.10 19.76
CA ASP A 162 -14.52 -6.88 20.86
C ASP A 162 -13.50 -7.88 20.31
N VAL A 163 -13.79 -8.49 19.16
CA VAL A 163 -12.87 -9.42 18.49
C VAL A 163 -11.64 -8.67 17.96
N ALA A 164 -11.83 -7.48 17.40
CA ALA A 164 -10.72 -6.63 16.95
C ALA A 164 -9.84 -6.17 18.12
N GLN A 165 -10.43 -5.78 19.25
CA GLN A 165 -9.66 -5.39 20.45
C GLN A 165 -8.87 -6.56 21.05
N GLU A 166 -9.47 -7.75 21.14
CA GLU A 166 -8.80 -8.91 21.74
C GLU A 166 -7.70 -9.49 20.85
N VAL A 167 -8.00 -9.67 19.56
CA VAL A 167 -7.11 -10.38 18.64
C VAL A 167 -6.08 -9.45 18.04
N ALA A 168 -6.51 -8.26 17.60
CA ALA A 168 -5.62 -7.30 16.97
C ALA A 168 -4.90 -6.41 17.99
N LYS A 169 -5.26 -6.49 19.28
CA LYS A 169 -4.77 -5.59 20.35
C LYS A 169 -4.80 -4.13 19.90
N VAL A 170 -5.78 -3.80 19.05
CA VAL A 170 -5.96 -2.46 18.54
C VAL A 170 -6.53 -1.67 19.71
N ASP A 171 -5.69 -0.86 20.35
CA ASP A 171 -6.15 0.23 21.19
C ASP A 171 -6.98 1.13 20.28
N VAL A 172 -8.31 1.08 20.43
CA VAL A 172 -9.23 1.92 19.67
C VAL A 172 -9.25 3.28 20.36
N PRO A 173 -8.56 4.30 19.83
CA PRO A 173 -8.52 5.60 20.48
C PRO A 173 -9.92 6.21 20.48
N ALA A 174 -10.25 7.05 21.47
CA ALA A 174 -11.60 7.61 21.61
C ALA A 174 -12.11 8.37 20.36
N TYR A 175 -11.19 8.88 19.53
CA TYR A 175 -11.51 9.58 18.28
C TYR A 175 -11.82 8.64 17.09
N ARG A 176 -11.41 7.37 17.15
CA ARG A 176 -11.63 6.42 16.06
C ARG A 176 -13.04 5.84 16.19
N LYS A 177 -13.87 6.11 15.18
CA LYS A 177 -15.29 5.68 15.12
C LYS A 177 -15.54 4.51 14.18
N HIS A 178 -14.55 4.17 13.36
CA HIS A 178 -14.61 3.05 12.44
C HIS A 178 -13.30 2.27 12.42
N PHE A 179 -13.37 1.00 12.06
CA PHE A 179 -12.22 0.20 11.68
C PHE A 179 -12.49 -0.46 10.33
N ASP A 180 -11.43 -0.73 9.60
CA ASP A 180 -11.49 -1.32 8.28
C ASP A 180 -11.15 -2.80 8.37
N VAL A 181 -11.94 -3.61 7.67
CA VAL A 181 -11.70 -5.05 7.54
C VAL A 181 -11.52 -5.40 6.07
N VAL A 182 -10.55 -6.28 5.83
CA VAL A 182 -10.32 -6.93 4.56
C VAL A 182 -10.97 -8.30 4.66
N VAL A 183 -11.83 -8.61 3.72
CA VAL A 183 -12.56 -9.87 3.69
C VAL A 183 -12.27 -10.57 2.39
N ALA A 184 -11.89 -11.84 2.46
CA ALA A 184 -11.77 -12.71 1.32
C ALA A 184 -13.05 -13.54 1.19
N CYS A 185 -13.63 -13.48 -0.01
CA CYS A 185 -14.89 -14.11 -0.35
C CYS A 185 -14.72 -15.00 -1.57
N GLU A 186 -15.54 -16.03 -1.64
CA GLU A 186 -15.78 -16.82 -2.85
C GLU A 186 -17.18 -16.49 -3.41
N ASP A 187 -17.32 -16.57 -4.73
CA ASP A 187 -18.62 -16.53 -5.40
C ASP A 187 -19.38 -17.86 -5.26
N ASP A 188 -20.59 -17.93 -5.79
CA ASP A 188 -21.43 -19.14 -5.77
C ASP A 188 -20.82 -20.31 -6.57
N ASP A 189 -19.89 -20.01 -7.48
CA ASP A 189 -19.15 -20.98 -8.31
C ASP A 189 -17.84 -21.45 -7.65
N GLY A 190 -17.51 -20.93 -6.46
CA GLY A 190 -16.30 -21.26 -5.70
C GLY A 190 -15.02 -20.56 -6.18
N ASN A 191 -15.14 -19.49 -6.97
CA ASN A 191 -14.00 -18.66 -7.37
C ASN A 191 -13.74 -17.56 -6.34
N ASP A 192 -12.47 -17.34 -6.01
CA ASP A 192 -12.03 -16.21 -5.19
C ASP A 192 -12.37 -14.88 -5.87
N ILE A 193 -13.04 -14.00 -5.12
CA ILE A 193 -13.39 -12.65 -5.56
C ILE A 193 -12.88 -11.58 -4.60
N ASP A 194 -12.16 -10.62 -5.15
CA ASP A 194 -11.68 -9.45 -4.40
C ASP A 194 -12.82 -8.45 -4.22
N ILE A 195 -13.18 -8.21 -2.96
CA ILE A 195 -14.20 -7.23 -2.59
C ILE A 195 -13.58 -5.94 -2.05
N PRO A 196 -14.32 -4.81 -2.09
CA PRO A 196 -13.86 -3.55 -1.53
C PRO A 196 -13.62 -3.65 -0.03
N LEU A 197 -12.80 -2.75 0.49
CA LEU A 197 -12.61 -2.58 1.93
C LEU A 197 -13.95 -2.33 2.62
N ILE A 198 -14.21 -3.03 3.72
CA ILE A 198 -15.41 -2.84 4.53
C ILE A 198 -15.05 -2.00 5.74
N SER A 199 -15.66 -0.82 5.87
CA SER A 199 -15.51 0.06 7.03
C SER A 199 -16.70 -0.12 7.97
N ILE A 200 -16.45 -0.61 9.18
CA ILE A 200 -17.47 -0.83 10.19
C ILE A 200 -17.46 0.36 11.16
N TYR A 201 -18.55 1.14 11.16
CA TYR A 201 -18.75 2.29 12.03
C TYR A 201 -19.46 1.83 13.31
N PHE A 202 -18.72 1.77 14.41
CA PHE A 202 -19.22 1.30 15.70
C PHE A 202 -19.61 2.44 16.67
N ARG A 203 -19.34 3.71 16.31
CA ARG A 203 -19.65 4.93 17.06
C ARG A 203 -20.04 6.09 16.16
#